data_AF-A0AAV3W5G3-F1
#
_entry.id   AF-A0AAV3W5G3-F1
#
_cell.length_a   1.000
_cell.length_b   1.000
_cell.length_c   1.000
_cell.angle_alpha   90.00
_cell.angle_beta   90.00
_cell.angle_gamma   90.00
#
_symmetry.space_group_name_H-M   'P 1'
#
loop_
_entity.id
_entity.type
_entity.pdbx_description
1 polymer ?
#
loop_
_entity_poly.entity_id
_entity_poly.type
_entity_poly.pdbx_seq_one_letter_code
_entity_poly.pdbx_strand_id
1 'polypeptide(L)'
;MNNYDNFFIGVRNLSEARKYYEDILGLKLKFDFSSKGMIAFNVGNEEPAIILKDKNVFKNIKPTIWFEVENVKIEYNKLKKEVFSFYLNLMKL
;
A
#
# COMPACT_ATOMS: atom_id res chain seq x y z
N MET A 1 5.87 -9.67 13.52
CA MET A 1 5.09 -8.55 12.92
C MET A 1 4.24 -7.89 13.98
N ASN A 2 4.29 -6.56 14.08
CA ASN A 2 3.65 -5.79 15.16
C ASN A 2 2.32 -5.18 14.70
N ASN A 3 2.30 -4.59 13.50
CA ASN A 3 1.11 -4.00 12.89
C ASN A 3 1.21 -3.99 11.36
N TYR A 4 0.13 -3.59 10.69
CA TYR A 4 0.15 -3.18 9.29
C TYR A 4 0.60 -1.73 9.20
N ASP A 5 1.32 -1.40 8.13
CA ASP A 5 1.61 -0.02 7.74
C ASP A 5 0.76 0.31 6.51
N ASN A 6 1.30 0.26 5.29
CA ASN A 6 0.57 0.67 4.10
C ASN A 6 0.07 -0.48 3.22
N PHE A 7 -1.10 -0.29 2.60
CA PHE A 7 -1.66 -1.17 1.58
C PHE A 7 -1.58 -0.49 0.21
N PHE A 8 -0.82 -1.04 -0.73
CA PHE A 8 -0.71 -0.50 -2.09
C PHE A 8 -1.57 -1.28 -3.05
N ILE A 9 -2.45 -0.58 -3.77
CA ILE A 9 -3.40 -1.19 -4.71
C ILE A 9 -3.28 -0.50 -6.06
N GLY A 10 -3.02 -1.29 -7.11
CA GLY A 10 -3.00 -0.80 -8.48
C GLY A 10 -4.42 -0.66 -9.05
N VAL A 11 -4.79 0.52 -9.52
CA VAL A 11 -6.10 0.81 -10.12
C VAL A 11 -5.98 1.22 -11.59
N ARG A 12 -7.00 0.93 -12.40
CA ARG A 12 -7.00 1.27 -13.85
C ARG A 12 -7.48 2.71 -14.12
N ASN A 13 -8.36 3.22 -13.27
CA ASN A 13 -8.91 4.56 -13.33
C ASN A 13 -8.88 5.15 -11.91
N LEU A 14 -8.00 6.13 -11.68
CA LEU A 14 -7.80 6.71 -10.36
C LEU A 14 -9.00 7.54 -9.90
N SER A 15 -9.72 8.20 -10.82
CA SER A 15 -10.89 9.02 -10.49
C SER A 15 -12.08 8.16 -10.06
N GLU A 16 -12.35 7.07 -10.78
CA GLU A 16 -13.41 6.13 -10.40
C GLU A 16 -13.09 5.42 -9.08
N ALA A 17 -11.84 5.00 -8.90
CA ALA A 17 -11.42 4.39 -7.66
C ALA A 17 -11.54 5.37 -6.49
N ARG A 18 -11.17 6.65 -6.66
CA ARG A 18 -11.37 7.67 -5.62
C ARG A 18 -12.83 7.71 -5.16
N LYS A 19 -13.79 7.83 -6.08
CA LYS A 19 -15.23 7.85 -5.74
C LYS A 19 -15.65 6.62 -4.96
N TYR A 20 -15.16 5.44 -5.35
CA TYR A 20 -15.46 4.22 -4.61
C TYR A 20 -14.91 4.25 -3.17
N TYR A 21 -13.64 4.57 -2.98
CA TYR A 21 -13.04 4.56 -1.64
C TYR A 21 -13.51 5.72 -0.75
N GLU A 22 -13.75 6.89 -1.33
CA GLU A 22 -14.19 8.09 -0.61
C GLU A 22 -15.70 8.08 -0.36
N ASP A 23 -16.51 7.95 -1.41
CA ASP A 23 -17.95 8.18 -1.33
C ASP A 23 -18.72 6.91 -0.93
N ILE A 24 -18.31 5.74 -1.45
CA ILE A 24 -19.01 4.47 -1.18
C ILE A 24 -18.51 3.82 0.12
N LEU A 25 -17.19 3.75 0.30
CA LEU A 25 -16.60 3.18 1.51
C LEU A 25 -16.48 4.20 2.66
N GLY A 26 -16.66 5.49 2.40
CA GLY A 26 -16.60 6.52 3.43
C GLY A 26 -15.20 6.76 3.98
N LEU A 27 -14.13 6.38 3.25
CA LEU A 27 -12.77 6.57 3.74
C LEU A 27 -12.34 8.02 3.62
N LYS A 28 -11.74 8.55 4.69
CA LYS A 28 -11.21 9.90 4.70
C LYS A 28 -9.93 9.97 3.86
N LEU A 29 -9.90 10.89 2.90
CA LEU A 29 -8.70 11.24 2.15
C LEU A 29 -7.56 11.64 3.12
N LYS A 30 -6.41 10.99 2.96
CA LYS A 30 -5.18 11.29 3.71
C LYS A 30 -4.30 12.26 2.94
N PHE A 31 -4.04 11.97 1.67
CA PHE A 31 -3.32 12.85 0.76
C PHE A 31 -3.71 12.58 -0.69
N ASP A 32 -3.64 13.63 -1.50
CA ASP A 32 -3.93 13.62 -2.93
C ASP A 32 -2.68 13.98 -3.72
N PHE A 33 -2.13 12.99 -4.42
CA PHE A 33 -1.08 13.15 -5.42
C PHE A 33 -1.56 12.63 -6.77
N SER A 34 -2.83 12.87 -7.11
CA SER A 34 -3.46 12.37 -8.33
C SER A 34 -2.73 12.82 -9.60
N SER A 35 -2.10 14.01 -9.58
CA SER A 35 -1.20 14.48 -10.63
C SER A 35 0.02 13.59 -10.87
N LYS A 36 0.41 12.80 -9.87
CA LYS A 36 1.47 11.78 -9.92
C LYS A 36 0.90 10.35 -9.92
N GLY A 37 -0.41 10.19 -10.14
CA GLY A 37 -1.07 8.89 -10.20
C GLY A 37 -1.28 8.21 -8.85
N MET A 38 -1.34 8.94 -7.73
CA MET A 38 -1.54 8.35 -6.40
C MET A 38 -2.57 9.08 -5.55
N ILE A 39 -3.41 8.33 -4.83
CA ILE A 39 -4.33 8.87 -3.82
C ILE A 39 -4.27 7.95 -2.61
N ALA A 40 -4.29 8.51 -1.40
CA ALA A 40 -4.30 7.71 -0.19
C ALA A 40 -5.45 8.06 0.74
N PHE A 41 -5.94 7.03 1.41
CA PHE A 41 -7.04 7.10 2.36
C PHE A 41 -6.61 6.56 3.72
N ASN A 42 -7.10 7.17 4.80
CA ASN A 42 -6.88 6.66 6.15
C ASN A 42 -7.63 5.34 6.36
N VAL A 43 -7.03 4.45 7.15
CA VAL A 43 -7.68 3.24 7.67
C VAL A 43 -7.87 3.40 9.16
N GLY A 44 -9.13 3.55 9.60
CA GLY A 44 -9.43 3.85 11.01
C GLY A 44 -8.80 5.17 11.47
N ASN A 45 -8.26 5.18 12.69
CA ASN A 45 -7.59 6.33 13.30
C ASN A 45 -6.06 6.28 13.20
N GLU A 46 -5.52 5.26 12.52
CA GLU A 46 -4.12 4.89 12.58
C GLU A 46 -3.27 5.54 11.46
N GLU A 47 -1.94 5.47 11.58
CA GLU A 47 -0.97 5.84 10.53
C GLU A 47 -1.20 5.15 9.16
N PRO A 48 -1.55 3.85 9.08
CA PRO A 48 -1.82 3.10 7.85
C PRO A 48 -2.70 3.80 6.82
N ALA A 49 -2.31 3.66 5.55
CA ALA A 49 -3.10 4.11 4.43
C ALA A 49 -3.38 3.02 3.40
N ILE A 50 -4.56 3.09 2.79
CA ILE A 50 -4.80 2.47 1.48
C ILE A 50 -4.31 3.47 0.43
N ILE A 51 -3.25 3.10 -0.28
CA ILE A 51 -2.61 3.91 -1.31
C ILE A 51 -2.94 3.33 -2.68
N LEU A 52 -3.79 4.04 -3.41
CA LEU A 52 -4.12 3.74 -4.79
C LEU A 52 -3.03 4.24 -5.72
N LYS A 53 -2.59 3.40 -6.66
CA LYS A 53 -1.60 3.73 -7.69
C LYS A 53 -2.18 3.48 -9.06
N ASP A 54 -2.19 4.51 -9.91
CA ASP A 54 -2.64 4.39 -11.30
C ASP A 54 -1.69 3.47 -12.09
N LYS A 55 -2.24 2.40 -12.67
CA LYS A 55 -1.49 1.41 -13.47
C LYS A 55 -0.92 2.00 -14.76
N ASN A 56 -1.43 3.13 -15.24
CA ASN A 56 -0.88 3.82 -16.41
C ASN A 56 0.42 4.56 -16.08
N VAL A 57 0.58 5.00 -14.82
CA VAL A 57 1.79 5.65 -14.31
C VAL A 57 2.76 4.62 -13.74
N PHE A 58 2.28 3.74 -12.86
CA PHE A 58 3.06 2.69 -12.20
C PHE A 58 2.89 1.36 -12.92
N LYS A 59 3.55 1.24 -14.08
CA LYS A 59 3.54 0.00 -14.86
C LYS A 59 4.06 -1.16 -14.01
N ASN A 60 3.35 -2.29 -14.03
CA ASN A 60 3.66 -3.51 -13.29
C ASN A 60 3.51 -3.44 -11.75
N ILE A 61 2.77 -2.45 -11.22
CA ILE A 61 2.46 -2.42 -9.79
C ILE A 61 1.77 -3.73 -9.36
N LYS A 62 2.30 -4.35 -8.30
CA LYS A 62 1.69 -5.50 -7.62
C LYS A 62 1.01 -5.03 -6.34
N PRO A 63 -0.15 -5.59 -5.99
CA PRO A 63 -0.71 -5.39 -4.66
C PRO A 63 0.35 -5.72 -3.59
N THR A 64 0.57 -4.79 -2.67
CA THR A 64 1.64 -4.89 -1.68
C THR A 64 1.09 -4.51 -0.31
N ILE A 65 1.45 -5.28 0.71
CA ILE A 65 1.15 -4.99 2.11
C ILE A 65 2.48 -4.72 2.78
N TRP A 66 2.59 -3.59 3.47
CA TRP A 66 3.71 -3.29 4.35
C TRP A 66 3.34 -3.60 5.78
N PHE A 67 4.32 -4.14 6.51
CA PHE A 67 4.19 -4.51 7.90
C PHE A 67 5.18 -3.70 8.71
N GLU A 68 4.73 -3.23 9.86
CA GLU A 68 5.60 -2.70 10.88
C GLU A 68 6.28 -3.86 11.62
N VAL A 69 7.60 -3.79 11.68
CA VAL A 69 8.45 -4.78 12.35
C VAL A 69 9.52 -4.06 13.14
N GLU A 70 9.85 -4.59 14.30
CA GLU A 70 10.92 -4.05 15.15
C GLU A 70 12.28 -4.08 14.44
N ASN A 71 12.55 -5.14 13.66
CA ASN A 71 13.79 -5.27 12.90
C ASN A 71 13.56 -5.97 11.56
N VAL A 72 13.67 -5.21 10.48
CA VAL A 72 13.46 -5.69 9.10
C VAL A 72 14.37 -6.86 8.74
N LYS A 73 15.65 -6.82 9.17
CA LYS A 73 16.63 -7.87 8.82
C LYS A 73 16.30 -9.18 9.51
N ILE A 74 15.89 -9.13 10.78
CA ILE A 74 15.52 -10.32 11.55
C ILE A 74 14.26 -10.94 10.93
N GLU A 75 13.22 -10.14 10.68
CA GLU A 75 11.96 -10.67 10.18
C GLU A 75 12.09 -11.22 8.75
N TYR A 76 12.86 -10.54 7.88
CA TYR A 76 13.19 -11.06 6.55
C TYR A 76 13.85 -12.45 6.61
N ASN A 77 14.84 -12.62 7.48
CA ASN A 77 15.56 -13.90 7.60
C ASN A 77 14.69 -15.01 8.16
N LYS A 78 13.68 -14.70 8.98
CA LYS A 78 12.66 -15.67 9.41
C LYS A 78 11.76 -16.05 8.24
N LEU A 79 11.16 -15.07 7.56
CA LEU A 79 10.21 -15.30 6.46
C LEU A 79 10.85 -16.01 5.27
N LYS A 80 12.14 -15.78 4.98
CA LYS A 80 12.86 -16.46 3.90
C LYS A 80 13.02 -17.97 4.12
N LYS A 81 13.04 -18.43 5.38
CA LYS A 81 13.25 -19.84 5.73
C LYS A 81 11.97 -20.66 5.64
N GLU A 82 10.82 -20.03 5.85
CA GLU A 82 9.50 -20.58 5.60
C GLU A 82 9.28 -20.58 4.08
N VAL A 83 8.82 -21.68 3.48
CA VAL A 83 8.71 -21.87 2.02
C VAL A 83 7.54 -21.06 1.43
N PHE A 84 7.61 -19.74 1.56
CA PHE A 84 6.82 -18.80 0.79
C PHE A 84 7.78 -18.07 -0.14
N SER A 85 7.58 -18.21 -1.45
CA SER A 85 8.35 -17.47 -2.46
C SER A 85 7.95 -15.99 -2.39
N PHE A 86 8.54 -15.27 -1.44
CA PHE A 86 8.24 -13.86 -1.15
C PHE A 86 9.13 -12.97 -2.03
N TYR A 87 8.55 -12.26 -2.99
CA TYR A 87 9.21 -11.16 -3.68
C TYR A 87 9.13 -9.90 -2.81
N LEU A 88 10.09 -9.70 -1.91
CA LEU A 88 10.19 -8.45 -1.14
C LEU A 88 10.92 -7.38 -1.97
N ASN A 89 10.20 -6.31 -2.32
CA ASN A 89 10.77 -5.14 -2.97
C ASN A 89 11.17 -4.13 -1.90
N LEU A 90 12.43 -4.20 -1.45
CA LEU A 90 13.00 -3.26 -0.48
C LEU A 90 13.40 -1.97 -1.20
N MET A 91 12.57 -0.92 -1.11
CA MET A 91 13.09 0.43 -1.34
C MET A 91 13.87 0.83 -0.10
N LYS A 92 15.19 0.96 -0.23
CA LYS A 92 15.96 1.83 0.67
C LYS A 92 15.45 3.25 0.46
N LEU A 93 14.96 3.87 1.52
CA LEU A 93 14.86 5.33 1.60
C LEU A 93 16.27 5.95 1.54
#